data_AF-A0A653VF99-F1
#
_entry.id   AF-A0A653VF99-F1
#
_cell.length_a   1.000
_cell.length_b   1.000
_cell.length_c   1.000
_cell.angle_alpha   90.00
_cell.angle_beta   90.00
_cell.angle_gamma   90.00
#
_symmetry.space_group_name_H-M   'P 1'
#
loop_
_entity.id
_entity.type
_entity.pdbx_description
1 polymer ?
#
loop_
_entity_poly.entity_id
_entity_poly.type
_entity_poly.pdbx_seq_one_letter_code
_entity_poly.pdbx_strand_id
1 'polypeptide(L)'
;MADIVERMRTSSDPLPVVAVGGGSVLLPDTLPGLGTVHRPEHYSVANAIGAAIAQVSGEVDKVYAISDGRRSAVVDEARQEAVDRAIAAGADPGSVDIVDFDEVPIPYLPGNATRIRAKAVGDLALGALVR
;
A
#
# COMPACT_ATOMS: atom_id res chain seq x y z
N MET A 1 -20.18 13.98 8.43
CA MET A 1 -18.72 13.75 8.50
C MET A 1 -18.37 12.86 9.68
N ALA A 2 -18.71 13.22 10.92
CA ALA A 2 -18.49 12.35 12.09
C ALA A 2 -19.06 10.93 11.87
N ASP A 3 -20.30 10.80 11.40
CA ASP A 3 -20.92 9.49 11.13
C ASP A 3 -20.18 8.64 10.08
N ILE A 4 -19.46 9.26 9.13
CA ILE A 4 -18.70 8.54 8.10
C ILE A 4 -17.42 7.98 8.70
N VAL A 5 -16.72 8.79 9.51
CA VAL A 5 -15.52 8.34 10.22
C VAL A 5 -15.86 7.29 11.28
N GLU A 6 -17.01 7.44 11.95
CA GLU A 6 -17.54 6.47 12.92
C GLU A 6 -17.75 5.09 12.31
N ARG A 7 -18.23 5.02 11.06
CA ARG A 7 -18.39 3.74 10.32
C ARG A 7 -17.08 3.02 10.03
N MET A 8 -15.94 3.71 10.08
CA MET A 8 -14.62 3.13 9.84
C MET A 8 -13.97 2.59 11.13
N ARG A 9 -14.61 2.76 12.29
CA ARG A 9 -14.08 2.28 13.57
C ARG A 9 -14.01 0.75 13.62
N THR A 10 -12.82 0.26 13.94
CA THR A 10 -12.57 -1.16 14.25
C THR A 10 -12.68 -1.48 15.74
N SER A 11 -12.74 -0.45 16.61
CA SER A 11 -12.92 -0.60 18.07
C SER A 11 -13.77 0.53 18.69
N SER A 12 -14.06 0.38 19.97
CA SER A 12 -14.76 1.38 20.79
C SER A 12 -13.91 2.62 21.12
N ASP A 13 -12.62 2.61 20.78
CA ASP A 13 -11.72 3.72 21.10
C ASP A 13 -11.90 4.88 20.11
N PRO A 14 -11.74 6.14 20.55
CA PRO A 14 -11.75 7.29 19.64
C PRO A 14 -10.66 7.15 18.58
N LEU A 15 -11.02 7.30 17.29
CA LEU A 15 -10.04 7.30 16.20
C LEU A 15 -9.38 8.67 16.08
N PRO A 16 -8.03 8.76 16.06
CA PRO A 16 -7.36 10.02 15.79
C PRO A 16 -7.68 10.51 14.37
N VAL A 17 -8.12 11.76 14.26
CA VAL A 17 -8.48 12.37 12.97
C VAL A 17 -7.39 13.34 12.54
N VAL A 18 -6.79 13.10 11.38
CA VAL A 18 -5.85 14.03 10.74
C VAL A 18 -6.52 14.65 9.51
N ALA A 19 -6.67 15.97 9.50
CA ALA A 19 -7.31 16.71 8.41
C ALA A 19 -6.26 17.42 7.53
N VAL A 20 -6.29 17.14 6.23
CA VAL A 20 -5.37 17.70 5.22
C VAL A 20 -6.11 18.22 4.00
N GLY A 21 -5.39 18.92 3.11
CA GLY A 21 -5.93 19.59 1.93
C GLY A 21 -6.61 20.92 2.23
N GLY A 22 -6.96 21.68 1.19
CA GLY A 22 -7.53 23.02 1.34
C GLY A 22 -8.90 23.06 2.05
N GLY A 23 -9.65 21.96 2.03
CA GLY A 23 -10.93 21.85 2.72
C GLY A 23 -10.84 21.61 4.23
N SER A 24 -9.65 21.31 4.77
CA SER A 24 -9.47 20.98 6.20
C SER A 24 -9.81 22.15 7.13
N VAL A 25 -9.73 23.39 6.63
CA VAL A 25 -10.06 24.62 7.36
C VAL A 25 -11.57 24.76 7.62
N LEU A 26 -12.41 24.05 6.86
CA LEU A 26 -13.86 24.06 7.03
C LEU A 26 -14.32 23.11 8.15
N LEU A 27 -13.43 22.23 8.63
CA LEU A 27 -13.73 21.31 9.71
C LEU A 27 -13.62 22.02 11.08
N PRO A 28 -14.43 21.65 12.07
CA PRO A 28 -14.23 22.09 13.45
C PRO A 28 -12.94 21.50 14.05
N ASP A 29 -12.48 22.04 15.18
CA ASP A 29 -11.31 21.52 15.90
C ASP A 29 -11.57 20.21 16.65
N THR A 30 -12.85 19.90 16.88
CA THR A 30 -13.29 18.65 17.49
C THR A 30 -14.46 18.07 16.71
N LEU A 31 -14.49 16.74 16.59
CA LEU A 31 -15.59 15.99 16.01
C LEU A 31 -16.31 15.19 17.10
N PRO A 32 -17.65 15.27 17.18
CA PRO A 32 -18.42 14.47 18.14
C PRO A 32 -18.09 12.98 18.02
N GLY A 33 -17.79 12.34 19.16
CA GLY A 33 -17.47 10.91 19.22
C GLY A 33 -16.05 10.52 18.76
N LEU A 34 -15.29 11.44 18.15
CA LEU A 34 -13.98 11.16 17.56
C LEU A 34 -12.84 11.95 18.20
N GLY A 35 -13.16 13.04 18.90
CA GLY A 35 -12.18 13.85 19.61
C GLY A 35 -11.56 14.94 18.73
N THR A 36 -10.28 15.22 18.94
CA THR A 36 -9.57 16.35 18.33
C THR A 36 -9.22 16.10 16.87
N VAL A 37 -9.41 17.12 16.03
CA VAL A 37 -8.96 17.13 14.63
C VAL A 37 -7.55 17.71 14.57
N HIS A 38 -6.59 16.88 14.19
CA HIS A 38 -5.19 17.28 14.05
C HIS A 38 -4.94 17.84 12.64
N ARG A 39 -4.37 19.05 12.57
CA ARG A 39 -3.92 19.66 11.32
C ARG A 39 -2.40 19.89 11.38
N PRO A 40 -1.60 19.04 10.71
CA PRO A 40 -0.14 19.20 10.68
C PRO A 40 0.29 20.53 10.03
N GLU A 41 1.49 21.02 10.32
CA GLU A 41 1.99 22.31 9.82
C GLU A 41 1.81 22.51 8.30
N HIS A 42 2.02 21.46 7.51
CA HIS A 42 1.92 21.50 6.05
C HIS A 42 0.66 20.80 5.51
N TYR A 43 -0.44 20.83 6.27
CA TYR A 43 -1.69 20.15 5.89
C TYR A 43 -2.20 20.53 4.49
N SER A 44 -1.96 21.76 4.03
CA SER A 44 -2.45 22.28 2.75
C SER A 44 -1.77 21.63 1.53
N VAL A 45 -0.58 21.07 1.71
CA VAL A 45 0.24 20.46 0.65
C VAL A 45 0.55 18.99 0.90
N ALA A 46 -0.21 18.33 1.79
CA ALA A 46 0.02 16.95 2.18
C ALA A 46 0.12 15.96 0.99
N ASN A 47 -0.66 16.16 -0.07
CA ASN A 47 -0.58 15.30 -1.27
C ASN A 47 0.76 15.42 -2.00
N ALA A 48 1.33 16.63 -2.07
CA ALA A 48 2.63 16.85 -2.69
C ALA A 48 3.75 16.24 -1.85
N ILE A 49 3.66 16.37 -0.52
CA ILE A 49 4.58 15.69 0.41
C ILE A 49 4.48 14.18 0.23
N GLY A 50 3.26 13.62 0.21
CA GLY A 50 3.02 12.20 0.01
C GLY A 50 3.61 11.67 -1.29
N ALA A 51 3.49 12.43 -2.38
CA ALA A 51 4.11 12.08 -3.66
C ALA A 51 5.65 12.15 -3.61
N ALA A 52 6.22 13.12 -2.88
CA ALA A 52 7.66 13.33 -2.79
C ALA A 52 8.37 12.29 -1.90
N ILE A 53 7.68 11.73 -0.90
CA ILE A 53 8.21 10.69 0.01
C ILE A 53 7.83 9.27 -0.42
N ALA A 54 7.05 9.12 -1.49
CA ALA A 54 6.60 7.81 -1.95
C ALA A 54 7.77 6.96 -2.45
N GLN A 55 7.79 5.70 -2.03
CA GLN A 55 8.71 4.70 -2.56
C GLN A 55 8.23 4.18 -3.91
N VAL A 56 9.17 3.75 -4.75
CA VAL A 56 8.89 3.11 -6.03
C VAL A 56 8.36 1.71 -5.75
N SER A 57 7.27 1.31 -6.40
CA SER A 57 6.63 0.02 -6.16
C SER A 57 6.48 -0.82 -7.42
N GLY A 58 6.59 -2.14 -7.26
CA GLY A 58 6.20 -3.13 -8.26
C GLY A 58 5.17 -4.09 -7.66
N GLU A 59 4.13 -4.42 -8.43
CA GLU A 59 3.07 -5.31 -7.97
C GLU A 59 2.79 -6.41 -9.01
N VAL A 60 2.52 -7.60 -8.51
CA VAL A 60 1.97 -8.73 -9.26
C VAL A 60 0.65 -9.14 -8.62
N ASP A 61 -0.37 -9.37 -9.45
CA ASP A 61 -1.66 -9.91 -9.04
C ASP A 61 -2.14 -10.85 -10.14
N LYS A 62 -1.97 -12.17 -9.93
CA LYS A 62 -2.20 -13.20 -10.94
C LYS A 62 -2.81 -14.44 -10.34
N VAL A 63 -3.52 -15.21 -11.17
CA VAL A 63 -4.00 -16.54 -10.82
C VAL A 63 -3.05 -17.58 -11.38
N TYR A 64 -2.58 -18.48 -10.53
CA TYR A 64 -1.66 -19.56 -10.85
C TYR A 64 -2.35 -20.90 -10.67
N ALA A 65 -2.13 -21.83 -11.60
CA ALA A 65 -2.44 -23.24 -11.39
C ALA A 65 -1.21 -23.91 -10.78
N ILE A 66 -1.28 -24.29 -9.50
CA ILE A 66 -0.12 -24.77 -8.75
C ILE A 66 -0.12 -26.31 -8.72
N SER A 67 0.85 -26.90 -9.41
CA SER A 67 1.09 -28.35 -9.35
C SER A 67 1.64 -28.78 -7.98
N ASP A 68 1.43 -30.05 -7.61
CA ASP A 68 1.93 -30.60 -6.35
C ASP A 68 3.45 -30.40 -6.22
N GLY A 69 3.88 -29.94 -5.04
CA GLY A 69 5.30 -29.66 -4.76
C GLY A 69 5.88 -28.39 -5.41
N ARG A 70 5.10 -27.64 -6.23
CA ARG A 70 5.57 -26.40 -6.88
C ARG A 70 5.19 -25.11 -6.15
N ARG A 71 4.43 -25.19 -5.05
CA ARG A 71 3.92 -24.02 -4.33
C ARG A 71 5.01 -23.01 -3.96
N SER A 72 6.10 -23.45 -3.32
CA SER A 72 7.16 -22.53 -2.91
C SER A 72 7.80 -21.83 -4.11
N ALA A 73 8.10 -22.58 -5.16
CA ALA A 73 8.67 -22.02 -6.39
C ALA A 73 7.76 -20.98 -7.03
N VAL A 74 6.44 -21.23 -7.10
CA VAL A 74 5.47 -20.27 -7.66
C VAL A 74 5.37 -19.00 -6.79
N VAL A 75 5.41 -19.16 -5.46
CA VAL A 75 5.41 -18.02 -4.52
C VAL A 75 6.69 -17.19 -4.68
N ASP A 76 7.85 -17.84 -4.76
CA ASP A 76 9.14 -17.19 -4.92
C ASP A 76 9.23 -16.47 -6.27
N GLU A 77 8.74 -17.09 -7.35
CA GLU A 77 8.64 -16.49 -8.68
C GLU A 77 7.75 -15.22 -8.66
N ALA A 78 6.59 -15.28 -8.01
CA ALA A 78 5.69 -14.12 -7.90
C ALA A 78 6.29 -12.96 -7.09
N ARG A 79 7.01 -13.28 -5.99
CA ARG A 79 7.73 -12.29 -5.19
C ARG A 79 8.86 -11.65 -5.99
N GLN A 80 9.67 -12.46 -6.66
CA GLN A 80 10.76 -11.97 -7.49
C GLN A 80 10.24 -11.09 -8.62
N GLU A 81 9.12 -11.45 -9.26
CA GLU A 81 8.53 -10.62 -10.31
C GLU A 81 8.07 -9.26 -9.77
N ALA A 82 7.53 -9.18 -8.54
CA ALA A 82 7.20 -7.90 -7.92
C ALA A 82 8.45 -7.04 -7.66
N VAL A 83 9.55 -7.66 -7.20
CA VAL A 83 10.85 -7.00 -7.01
C VAL A 83 11.39 -6.48 -8.34
N ASP A 84 11.41 -7.32 -9.38
CA ASP A 84 11.90 -6.96 -10.71
C ASP A 84 11.10 -5.81 -11.30
N ARG A 85 9.77 -5.78 -11.09
CA ARG A 85 8.90 -4.67 -11.51
C ARG A 85 9.23 -3.37 -10.76
N ALA A 86 9.54 -3.44 -9.46
CA ALA A 86 9.93 -2.25 -8.69
C ALA A 86 11.26 -1.69 -9.20
N ILE A 87 12.24 -2.56 -9.43
CA ILE A 87 13.55 -2.18 -9.99
C ILE A 87 13.39 -1.59 -11.39
N ALA A 88 12.60 -2.22 -12.25
CA ALA A 88 12.31 -1.72 -13.60
C ALA A 88 11.60 -0.34 -13.58
N ALA A 89 10.83 -0.06 -12.54
CA ALA A 89 10.20 1.24 -12.31
C ALA A 89 11.16 2.30 -11.71
N GLY A 90 12.41 1.93 -11.39
CA GLY A 90 13.44 2.84 -10.91
C GLY A 90 13.77 2.73 -9.43
N ALA A 91 13.33 1.67 -8.74
CA ALA A 91 13.77 1.40 -7.37
C ALA A 91 15.25 1.01 -7.34
N ASP A 92 15.98 1.46 -6.32
CA ASP A 92 17.33 0.98 -6.03
C ASP A 92 17.27 -0.49 -5.58
N PRO A 93 17.88 -1.43 -6.33
CA PRO A 93 17.86 -2.86 -6.01
C PRO A 93 18.29 -3.20 -4.58
N GLY A 94 19.18 -2.41 -3.97
CA GLY A 94 19.65 -2.63 -2.60
C GLY A 94 18.64 -2.28 -1.51
N SER A 95 17.54 -1.61 -1.86
CA SER A 95 16.50 -1.12 -0.94
C SER A 95 15.14 -1.80 -1.10
N VAL A 96 15.01 -2.73 -2.05
CA VAL A 96 13.70 -3.31 -2.39
C VAL A 96 13.32 -4.41 -1.40
N ASP A 97 12.15 -4.26 -0.79
CA ASP A 97 11.55 -5.25 0.12
C ASP A 97 10.10 -5.56 -0.26
N ILE A 98 9.66 -6.79 0.05
CA ILE A 98 8.25 -7.19 -0.06
C ILE A 98 7.49 -6.63 1.14
N VAL A 99 6.53 -5.74 0.89
CA VAL A 99 5.71 -5.09 1.93
C VAL A 99 4.27 -5.61 1.99
N ASP A 100 3.83 -6.29 0.94
CA ASP A 100 2.51 -6.92 0.91
C ASP A 100 2.59 -8.25 0.15
N PHE A 101 1.94 -9.27 0.71
CA PHE A 101 1.88 -10.59 0.11
C PHE A 101 0.63 -11.34 0.56
N ASP A 102 -0.18 -11.73 -0.41
CA ASP A 102 -1.38 -12.53 -0.20
C ASP A 102 -1.40 -13.73 -1.14
N GLU A 103 -1.70 -14.90 -0.58
CA GLU A 103 -1.91 -16.14 -1.32
C GLU A 103 -3.31 -16.66 -0.98
N VAL A 104 -4.23 -16.59 -1.93
CA VAL A 104 -5.64 -16.95 -1.73
C VAL A 104 -6.03 -18.06 -2.70
N PRO A 105 -6.24 -19.30 -2.21
CA PRO A 105 -6.81 -20.38 -3.02
C PRO A 105 -8.17 -19.96 -3.56
N ILE A 106 -8.44 -20.23 -4.83
CA ILE A 106 -9.75 -19.98 -5.44
C ILE A 106 -10.55 -21.28 -5.46
N PRO A 107 -11.59 -21.42 -4.62
CA PRO A 107 -12.39 -22.63 -4.58
C PRO A 107 -13.07 -22.90 -5.92
N TYR A 108 -13.30 -24.18 -6.22
CA TYR A 108 -14.05 -24.65 -7.41
C TYR A 108 -13.40 -24.41 -8.78
N LEU A 109 -12.23 -23.77 -8.86
CA LEU A 109 -11.42 -23.77 -10.06
C LEU A 109 -10.53 -25.03 -10.10
N PRO A 110 -10.48 -25.76 -11.24
CA PRO A 110 -9.62 -26.92 -11.38
C PRO A 110 -8.14 -26.54 -11.35
N GLY A 111 -7.28 -27.47 -10.90
CA GLY A 111 -5.82 -27.31 -10.96
C GLY A 111 -5.19 -26.51 -9.82
N ASN A 112 -5.79 -26.54 -8.62
CA ASN A 112 -5.32 -25.80 -7.44
C ASN A 112 -5.06 -24.32 -7.75
N ALA A 113 -6.05 -23.69 -8.40
CA ALA A 113 -5.97 -22.30 -8.79
C ALA A 113 -5.82 -21.42 -7.55
N THR A 114 -4.79 -20.60 -7.52
CA THR A 114 -4.44 -19.75 -6.39
C THR A 114 -4.13 -18.35 -6.91
N ARG A 115 -4.82 -17.35 -6.38
CA ARG A 115 -4.49 -15.94 -6.64
C ARG A 115 -3.33 -15.57 -5.74
N ILE A 116 -2.23 -15.12 -6.33
CA ILE A 116 -1.10 -14.58 -5.59
C ILE A 116 -0.98 -13.09 -5.92
N ARG A 117 -0.98 -12.29 -4.87
CA ARG A 117 -0.63 -10.87 -4.91
C ARG A 117 0.68 -10.67 -4.16
N ALA A 118 1.60 -9.92 -4.75
CA ALA A 118 2.84 -9.51 -4.10
C ALA A 118 3.14 -8.07 -4.48
N LYS A 119 3.53 -7.25 -3.49
CA LYS A 119 3.98 -5.87 -3.69
C LYS A 119 5.37 -5.69 -3.09
N ALA A 120 6.29 -5.23 -3.92
CA ALA A 120 7.61 -4.79 -3.52
C ALA A 120 7.67 -3.25 -3.53
N VAL A 121 8.44 -2.67 -2.63
CA VAL A 121 8.77 -1.23 -2.63
C VAL A 121 10.25 -1.03 -2.37
N GLY A 122 10.81 0.06 -2.91
CA GLY A 122 12.17 0.49 -2.62
C GLY A 122 12.36 1.99 -2.89
N ASP A 123 13.50 2.51 -2.47
CA ASP A 123 13.84 3.92 -2.64
C ASP A 123 14.11 4.24 -4.12
N LEU A 124 13.75 5.45 -4.55
CA LEU A 124 14.01 5.87 -5.93
C LEU A 124 15.51 6.04 -6.18
N ALA A 125 16.04 5.36 -7.21
CA ALA A 125 17.42 5.48 -7.64
C ALA A 125 17.68 6.82 -8.34
N LEU A 126 17.85 7.89 -7.55
CA LEU A 126 18.07 9.27 -8.03
C LEU A 126 19.26 9.40 -9.00
N GLY A 127 20.28 8.55 -8.87
CA GLY A 127 21.45 8.55 -9.75
C GLY A 127 21.16 8.20 -11.23
N ALA A 128 20.03 7.57 -11.52
CA ALA A 128 19.62 7.21 -12.88
C ALA A 128 18.89 8.35 -13.62
N LEU A 129 18.34 9.34 -12.90
CA LEU A 129 17.56 10.45 -13.45
C LEU A 129 18.39 11.69 -13.84
N VAL A 130 19.65 11.77 -13.40
CA VAL A 130 20.51 12.96 -13.60
C VAL A 130 21.58 12.73 -14.68
N ARG A 131 21.24 12.01 -15.75
CA ARG A 131 22.09 11.87 -16.95
C ARG A 131 21.48 12.53 -18.17
#